data_AF-A0A434AF96-F1
#
_entry.id   AF-A0A434AF96-F1
#
_cell.length_a   1.000
_cell.length_b   1.000
_cell.length_c   1.000
_cell.angle_alpha   90.00
_cell.angle_beta   90.00
_cell.angle_gamma   90.00
#
_symmetry.space_group_name_H-M   'P 1'
#
loop_
_entity.id
_entity.type
_entity.pdbx_description
1 polymer ?
#
loop_
_entity_poly.entity_id
_entity_poly.type
_entity_poly.pdbx_seq_one_letter_code
_entity_poly.pdbx_strand_id
1 'polypeptide(L)'
;MTIQKKYLFLLLSGILLTILSCSKSDKKSKYIDQNQELLEGLPEVNGYDHTYNYDFGILKEREKVEFYKPVSLNEGLSRIPLEMRNKINLISNSDLSFVPQTVKSNIVTSWNDKNKLVFQIQISYLENDLGYDTNFKDFFIVSITQYPDDPFADEINRTTLEENLPDTYHILTLDDNHPLYYQPSFGSWPRMFDYYYFNEDKNRMYKESTGSHQYYAWYDGLIYKIGCNMDIDSVDPEVLVRKIILGN
;
A
#
# COMPACT_ATOMS: atom_id res chain seq x y z
N MET A 1 64.40 -44.52 -43.96
CA MET A 1 63.62 -44.08 -45.13
C MET A 1 62.29 -43.56 -44.61
N THR A 2 61.85 -42.32 -44.74
CA THR A 2 62.32 -41.19 -45.56
C THR A 2 61.79 -39.92 -44.88
N ILE A 3 62.65 -38.91 -44.78
CA ILE A 3 62.32 -37.53 -44.39
C ILE A 3 61.54 -36.88 -45.53
N GLN A 4 60.43 -36.20 -45.26
CA GLN A 4 60.04 -35.05 -46.07
C GLN A 4 59.58 -33.87 -45.21
N LYS A 5 60.19 -32.73 -45.54
CA LYS A 5 60.09 -31.40 -44.97
C LYS A 5 59.25 -30.53 -45.93
N LYS A 6 58.64 -29.47 -45.36
CA LYS A 6 58.17 -28.20 -45.98
C LYS A 6 56.82 -28.33 -46.70
N TYR A 7 55.88 -27.39 -46.56
CA TYR A 7 56.06 -25.96 -46.83
C TYR A 7 55.43 -25.00 -45.81
N LEU A 8 56.18 -23.91 -45.64
CA LEU A 8 55.88 -22.64 -45.04
C LEU A 8 54.91 -21.87 -45.96
N PHE A 9 53.80 -21.37 -45.43
CA PHE A 9 53.12 -20.19 -45.96
C PHE A 9 52.79 -19.26 -44.80
N LEU A 10 53.33 -18.05 -44.91
CA LEU A 10 53.23 -16.93 -43.98
C LEU A 10 52.50 -15.82 -44.75
N LEU A 11 51.90 -14.87 -44.01
CA LEU A 11 51.22 -13.62 -44.44
C LEU A 11 49.69 -13.79 -44.59
N LEU A 12 48.80 -12.91 -44.12
CA LEU A 12 48.95 -11.53 -43.66
C LEU A 12 47.70 -11.13 -42.81
N SER A 13 47.95 -10.35 -41.76
CA SER A 13 47.11 -9.24 -41.23
C SER A 13 45.58 -9.34 -41.22
N GLY A 14 45.01 -9.27 -40.01
CA GLY A 14 43.63 -8.91 -39.77
C GLY A 14 43.40 -8.56 -38.30
N ILE A 15 44.01 -7.47 -37.84
CA ILE A 15 43.69 -6.84 -36.55
C ILE A 15 42.26 -6.28 -36.67
N LEU A 16 41.25 -7.00 -36.21
CA LEU A 16 39.97 -6.38 -35.87
C LEU A 16 40.09 -5.85 -34.44
N LEU A 17 40.52 -4.60 -34.33
CA LEU A 17 40.20 -3.75 -33.19
C LEU A 17 38.67 -3.57 -33.21
N THR A 18 37.93 -4.47 -32.55
CA THR A 18 36.59 -4.11 -32.09
C THR A 18 36.79 -3.18 -30.91
N ILE A 19 36.66 -1.90 -31.19
CA ILE A 19 36.53 -0.83 -30.23
C ILE A 19 35.34 -1.25 -29.35
N LEU A 20 35.63 -1.80 -28.18
CA LEU A 20 34.68 -1.82 -27.07
C LEU A 20 34.38 -0.35 -26.82
N SER A 21 33.27 0.11 -27.41
CA SER A 21 32.52 1.24 -26.91
C SER A 21 32.26 0.92 -25.43
N CYS A 22 33.09 1.49 -24.56
CA CYS A 22 32.80 1.63 -23.14
C CYS A 22 31.50 2.42 -23.04
N SER A 23 30.36 1.72 -23.06
CA SER A 23 29.12 2.28 -22.55
C SER A 23 29.38 2.59 -21.08
N LYS A 24 29.31 3.89 -20.77
CA LYS A 24 29.44 4.45 -19.44
C LYS A 24 28.72 3.58 -18.41
N SER A 25 29.52 2.99 -17.52
CA SER A 25 29.19 2.52 -16.17
C SER A 25 27.70 2.19 -15.95
N ASP A 26 27.37 0.90 -16.00
CA ASP A 26 26.27 0.38 -15.19
C ASP A 26 26.58 0.74 -13.74
N LYS A 27 25.93 1.80 -13.24
CA LYS A 27 25.77 1.99 -11.80
C LYS A 27 25.07 0.72 -11.32
N LYS A 28 25.82 -0.21 -10.73
CA LYS A 28 25.23 -1.29 -9.93
C LYS A 28 24.26 -0.61 -8.98
N SER A 29 22.96 -0.86 -9.18
CA SER A 29 21.89 -0.29 -8.36
C SER A 29 22.28 -0.46 -6.89
N LYS A 30 22.32 0.64 -6.14
CA LYS A 30 22.54 0.63 -4.68
C LYS A 30 21.41 -0.14 -3.96
N TYR A 31 20.31 -0.39 -4.66
CA TYR A 31 19.08 -0.92 -4.13
C TYR A 31 18.81 -2.35 -4.57
N ILE A 32 18.28 -3.14 -3.63
CA ILE A 32 17.78 -4.50 -3.84
C ILE A 32 16.49 -4.45 -4.65
N ASP A 33 15.63 -3.46 -4.37
CA ASP A 33 14.45 -3.14 -5.15
C ASP A 33 14.52 -1.70 -5.68
N GLN A 34 14.21 -1.49 -6.95
CA GLN A 34 14.25 -0.18 -7.59
C GLN A 34 13.36 0.85 -6.89
N ASN A 35 12.22 0.43 -6.33
CA ASN A 35 11.28 1.32 -5.66
C ASN A 35 11.85 1.89 -4.34
N GLN A 36 12.97 1.37 -3.83
CA GLN A 36 13.66 1.98 -2.68
C GLN A 36 14.07 3.43 -2.93
N GLU A 37 14.32 3.82 -4.20
CA GLU A 37 14.67 5.20 -4.53
C GLU A 37 13.56 6.20 -4.18
N LEU A 38 12.30 5.76 -4.21
CA LEU A 38 11.14 6.59 -3.89
C LEU A 38 11.17 7.08 -2.44
N LEU A 39 11.82 6.32 -1.56
CA LEU A 39 11.92 6.60 -0.13
C LEU A 39 13.05 7.59 0.20
N GLU A 40 13.93 7.92 -0.75
CA GLU A 40 15.06 8.81 -0.49
C GLU A 40 14.59 10.18 0.01
N GLY A 41 15.10 10.58 1.18
CA GLY A 41 14.77 11.86 1.80
C GLY A 41 13.51 11.83 2.68
N LEU A 42 12.76 10.72 2.73
CA LEU A 42 11.72 10.55 3.73
C LEU A 42 12.35 10.27 5.10
N PRO A 43 12.00 11.02 6.17
CA PRO A 43 12.52 10.74 7.49
C PRO A 43 11.89 9.46 8.07
N GLU A 44 12.70 8.41 8.25
CA GLU A 44 12.29 7.18 8.93
C GLU A 44 12.04 7.45 10.42
N VAL A 45 11.07 6.74 10.99
CA VAL A 45 10.70 6.80 12.41
C VAL A 45 10.47 5.39 12.95
N ASN A 46 10.63 5.22 14.25
CA ASN A 46 10.26 3.97 14.90
C ASN A 46 8.74 3.75 14.79
N GLY A 47 8.28 2.50 14.75
CA GLY A 47 6.86 2.16 14.78
C GLY A 47 6.58 0.78 15.34
N TYR A 48 5.34 0.31 15.19
CA TYR A 48 4.89 -1.03 15.57
C TYR A 48 4.43 -1.80 14.34
N ASP A 49 4.94 -3.02 14.16
CA ASP A 49 5.00 -3.76 12.88
C ASP A 49 3.69 -4.34 12.32
N HIS A 50 2.51 -3.87 12.74
CA HIS A 50 1.25 -4.48 12.31
C HIS A 50 0.65 -3.67 11.16
N THR A 51 0.56 -4.29 9.98
CA THR A 51 0.08 -3.66 8.73
C THR A 51 -1.27 -4.21 8.25
N TYR A 52 -1.81 -5.24 8.90
CA TYR A 52 -2.97 -6.01 8.45
C TYR A 52 -4.24 -5.68 9.23
N ASN A 53 -5.41 -5.95 8.63
CA ASN A 53 -6.66 -6.11 9.39
C ASN A 53 -6.63 -7.50 10.05
N TYR A 54 -6.78 -7.54 11.38
CA TYR A 54 -6.77 -8.77 12.17
C TYR A 54 -7.77 -9.84 11.66
N ASP A 55 -8.91 -9.41 11.11
CA ASP A 55 -9.96 -10.33 10.64
C ASP A 55 -9.59 -11.02 9.33
N PHE A 56 -8.84 -10.34 8.44
CA PHE A 56 -8.50 -10.89 7.12
C PHE A 56 -7.16 -11.62 7.12
N GLY A 57 -6.20 -11.23 7.97
CA GLY A 57 -4.90 -11.92 8.11
C GLY A 57 -4.00 -11.95 6.86
N ILE A 58 -4.47 -11.51 5.68
CA ILE A 58 -3.79 -11.58 4.37
C ILE A 58 -2.41 -10.89 4.39
N LEU A 59 -2.22 -9.89 5.25
CA LEU A 59 -0.97 -9.13 5.38
C LEU A 59 -0.22 -9.41 6.69
N LYS A 60 -0.54 -10.52 7.38
CA LYS A 60 0.04 -10.84 8.69
C LYS A 60 1.53 -11.17 8.65
N GLU A 61 2.04 -11.67 7.53
CA GLU A 61 3.41 -12.15 7.37
C GLU A 61 4.27 -11.15 6.58
N ARG A 62 4.47 -9.96 7.14
CA ARG A 62 5.37 -8.95 6.56
C ARG A 62 6.61 -8.80 7.41
N GLU A 63 7.77 -8.83 6.76
CA GLU A 63 9.06 -8.65 7.44
C GLU A 63 9.58 -7.23 7.25
N LYS A 64 10.39 -6.77 8.22
CA LYS A 64 11.14 -5.50 8.15
C LYS A 64 10.23 -4.33 7.78
N VAL A 65 9.22 -4.10 8.61
CA VAL A 65 8.29 -2.98 8.41
C VAL A 65 9.03 -1.68 8.75
N GLU A 66 9.04 -0.73 7.81
CA GLU A 66 9.66 0.57 7.97
C GLU A 66 8.58 1.66 7.93
N PHE A 67 8.70 2.64 8.81
CA PHE A 67 7.74 3.73 8.96
C PHE A 67 8.40 5.06 8.66
N TYR A 68 7.66 5.96 8.02
CA TYR A 68 8.16 7.31 7.70
C TYR A 68 7.25 8.37 8.33
N LYS A 69 7.80 9.57 8.56
CA LYS A 69 6.99 10.71 8.98
C LYS A 69 5.86 10.98 7.99
N PRO A 70 4.67 11.39 8.45
CA PRO A 70 3.60 11.81 7.57
C PRO A 70 4.04 12.96 6.66
N VAL A 71 3.57 12.93 5.43
CA VAL A 71 3.80 13.96 4.42
C VAL A 71 2.47 14.44 3.83
N SER A 72 2.51 15.54 3.07
CA SER A 72 1.33 16.01 2.33
C SER A 72 0.84 14.94 1.35
N LEU A 73 -0.45 14.93 1.01
CA LEU A 73 -1.02 13.95 0.07
C LEU A 73 -0.25 13.89 -1.27
N ASN A 74 0.07 15.04 -1.85
CA ASN A 74 0.79 15.12 -3.13
C ASN A 74 2.20 14.53 -3.02
N GLU A 75 2.90 14.81 -1.92
CA GLU A 75 4.19 14.20 -1.67
C GLU A 75 4.04 12.69 -1.45
N GLY A 76 3.08 12.23 -0.64
CA GLY A 76 2.86 10.81 -0.41
C GLY A 76 2.58 10.03 -1.69
N LEU A 77 1.72 10.56 -2.55
CA LEU A 77 1.45 9.97 -3.86
C LEU A 77 2.70 9.93 -4.74
N SER A 78 3.58 10.94 -4.66
CA SER A 78 4.84 10.96 -5.43
C SER A 78 5.86 9.90 -4.96
N ARG A 79 5.68 9.35 -3.76
CA ARG A 79 6.60 8.43 -3.08
C ARG A 79 6.17 6.97 -3.13
N ILE A 80 5.01 6.68 -3.70
CA ILE A 80 4.57 5.31 -3.97
C ILE A 80 4.85 4.92 -5.43
N PRO A 81 4.98 3.61 -5.71
CA PRO A 81 5.22 3.12 -7.06
C PRO A 81 4.15 3.55 -8.05
N LEU A 82 4.54 3.75 -9.31
CA LEU A 82 3.66 4.28 -10.35
C LEU A 82 2.46 3.36 -10.60
N GLU A 83 2.69 2.05 -10.55
CA GLU A 83 1.64 1.03 -10.72
C GLU A 83 0.57 1.10 -9.63
N MET A 84 0.92 1.54 -8.42
CA MET A 84 -0.02 1.77 -7.34
C MET A 84 -0.73 3.11 -7.54
N ARG A 85 0.04 4.18 -7.77
CA ARG A 85 -0.48 5.55 -7.92
C ARG A 85 -1.55 5.67 -9.00
N ASN A 86 -1.35 5.01 -10.15
CA ASN A 86 -2.28 5.08 -11.28
C ASN A 86 -3.63 4.38 -11.03
N LYS A 87 -3.73 3.57 -9.98
CA LYS A 87 -4.93 2.81 -9.62
C LYS A 87 -5.70 3.42 -8.43
N ILE A 88 -5.12 4.43 -7.79
CA ILE A 88 -5.74 5.08 -6.64
C ILE A 88 -6.60 6.24 -7.14
N ASN A 89 -7.89 6.17 -6.87
CA ASN A 89 -8.81 7.27 -7.11
C ASN A 89 -8.97 8.09 -5.83
N LEU A 90 -8.79 9.41 -5.94
CA LEU A 90 -8.92 10.32 -4.80
C LEU A 90 -10.34 10.86 -4.71
N ILE A 91 -10.82 11.04 -3.48
CA ILE A 91 -12.01 11.84 -3.22
C ILE A 91 -11.63 13.30 -2.98
N SER A 92 -12.56 14.17 -3.32
CA SER A 92 -12.51 15.60 -3.02
C SER A 92 -13.05 15.88 -1.62
N ASN A 93 -12.63 17.00 -1.03
CA ASN A 93 -13.20 17.41 0.27
C ASN A 93 -14.71 17.65 0.22
N SER A 94 -15.26 18.00 -0.95
CA SER A 94 -16.70 18.17 -1.15
C SER A 94 -17.49 16.86 -1.20
N ASP A 95 -16.81 15.72 -1.30
CA ASP A 95 -17.45 14.41 -1.23
C ASP A 95 -17.77 13.98 0.21
N LEU A 96 -17.20 14.66 1.21
CA LEU A 96 -17.33 14.32 2.63
C LEU A 96 -18.44 15.14 3.31
N SER A 97 -19.04 14.58 4.36
CA SER A 97 -20.04 15.29 5.18
C SER A 97 -19.44 16.36 6.09
N PHE A 98 -18.12 16.46 6.14
CA PHE A 98 -17.35 17.38 6.98
C PHE A 98 -16.24 18.02 6.16
N VAL A 99 -15.71 19.15 6.63
CA VAL A 99 -14.57 19.82 6.00
C VAL A 99 -13.29 19.35 6.69
N PRO A 100 -12.39 18.61 6.01
CA PRO A 100 -11.13 18.20 6.61
C PRO A 100 -10.26 19.42 6.87
N GLN A 101 -9.86 19.63 8.13
CA GLN A 101 -8.80 20.59 8.44
C GLN A 101 -7.43 20.02 8.03
N THR A 102 -7.32 18.70 8.02
CA THR A 102 -6.07 18.01 7.77
C THR A 102 -6.25 16.85 6.81
N VAL A 103 -5.41 16.84 5.78
CA VAL A 103 -5.22 15.70 4.87
C VAL A 103 -3.75 15.31 4.90
N LYS A 104 -3.46 14.18 5.57
CA LYS A 104 -2.10 13.64 5.73
C LYS A 104 -1.99 12.30 5.01
N SER A 105 -0.77 12.01 4.58
CA SER A 105 -0.43 10.70 4.05
C SER A 105 0.70 10.06 4.82
N ASN A 106 0.53 8.80 5.22
CA ASN A 106 1.55 8.00 5.88
C ASN A 106 2.00 6.92 4.91
N ILE A 107 3.32 6.76 4.80
CA ILE A 107 3.92 5.69 4.01
C ILE A 107 4.47 4.67 4.97
N VAL A 108 4.18 3.41 4.69
CA VAL A 108 4.75 2.26 5.38
C VAL A 108 5.22 1.29 4.31
N THR A 109 6.41 0.75 4.51
CA THR A 109 6.96 -0.28 3.63
C THR A 109 7.26 -1.54 4.40
N SER A 110 7.37 -2.64 3.68
CA SER A 110 7.73 -3.95 4.22
C SER A 110 8.31 -4.81 3.11
N TRP A 111 8.94 -5.92 3.48
CA TRP A 111 9.46 -6.88 2.52
C TRP A 111 8.60 -8.14 2.50
N ASN A 112 8.29 -8.64 1.31
CA ASN A 112 7.68 -9.95 1.14
C ASN A 112 8.72 -11.08 1.00
N ASP A 113 8.24 -12.31 1.00
CA ASP A 113 9.00 -13.55 0.79
C ASP A 113 9.82 -13.58 -0.50
N LYS A 114 9.41 -12.82 -1.52
CA LYS A 114 10.09 -12.66 -2.82
C LYS A 114 11.16 -11.55 -2.80
N ASN A 115 11.52 -10.99 -1.64
CA ASN A 115 12.42 -9.83 -1.49
C ASN A 115 12.00 -8.63 -2.35
N LYS A 116 10.69 -8.38 -2.45
CA LYS A 116 10.13 -7.18 -3.05
C LYS A 116 9.69 -6.23 -1.96
N LEU A 117 10.02 -4.96 -2.16
CA LEU A 117 9.56 -3.88 -1.31
C LEU A 117 8.07 -3.65 -1.60
N VAL A 118 7.24 -3.78 -0.58
CA VAL A 118 5.80 -3.61 -0.67
C VAL A 118 5.40 -2.32 0.01
N PHE A 119 4.67 -1.47 -0.73
CA PHE A 119 4.22 -0.18 -0.24
C PHE A 119 2.81 -0.24 0.33
N GLN A 120 2.58 0.56 1.35
CA GLN A 120 1.28 0.97 1.84
C GLN A 120 1.27 2.49 1.96
N ILE A 121 0.18 3.10 1.48
CA ILE A 121 -0.15 4.50 1.77
C ILE A 121 -1.44 4.53 2.57
N GLN A 122 -1.43 5.28 3.67
CA GLN A 122 -2.65 5.68 4.36
C GLN A 122 -2.93 7.14 4.06
N ILE A 123 -4.13 7.45 3.58
CA ILE A 123 -4.63 8.80 3.38
C ILE A 123 -5.67 9.05 4.48
N SER A 124 -5.47 10.10 5.27
CA SER A 124 -6.34 10.44 6.40
C SER A 124 -6.95 11.81 6.21
N TYR A 125 -8.27 11.86 6.05
CA TYR A 125 -9.09 13.06 6.06
C TYR A 125 -9.67 13.23 7.47
N LEU A 126 -9.19 14.23 8.20
CA LEU A 126 -9.56 14.46 9.59
C LEU A 126 -10.23 15.83 9.73
N GLU A 127 -11.37 15.88 10.40
CA GLU A 127 -12.03 17.15 10.72
C GLU A 127 -11.13 18.07 11.56
N ASN A 128 -10.23 17.51 12.39
CA ASN A 128 -9.24 18.28 13.15
C ASN A 128 -7.96 17.48 13.47
N ASP A 129 -6.89 18.19 13.84
CA ASP A 129 -5.53 17.66 14.06
C ASP A 129 -5.27 17.03 15.42
N LEU A 130 -6.16 17.28 16.39
CA LEU A 130 -6.00 16.71 17.72
C LEU A 130 -6.32 15.22 17.60
N GLY A 131 -5.35 14.37 17.97
CA GLY A 131 -5.57 12.94 18.17
C GLY A 131 -6.86 12.68 18.97
N TYR A 132 -7.39 11.47 18.86
CA TYR A 132 -8.77 11.14 19.18
C TYR A 132 -9.09 11.17 20.69
N ASP A 133 -9.09 12.37 21.28
CA ASP A 133 -9.42 12.62 22.68
C ASP A 133 -10.95 12.72 22.79
N THR A 134 -11.58 11.55 22.97
CA THR A 134 -12.92 11.33 23.56
C THR A 134 -14.19 11.89 22.89
N ASN A 135 -14.13 12.67 21.81
CA ASN A 135 -15.33 13.28 21.19
C ASN A 135 -15.57 12.88 19.72
N PHE A 136 -15.73 11.58 19.41
CA PHE A 136 -16.26 11.06 18.12
C PHE A 136 -16.17 12.03 16.93
N LYS A 137 -14.93 12.31 16.47
CA LYS A 137 -14.66 13.32 15.45
C LYS A 137 -14.91 12.78 14.05
N ASP A 138 -15.34 13.62 13.14
CA ASP A 138 -15.55 13.14 11.78
C ASP A 138 -14.21 12.81 11.10
N PHE A 139 -14.13 11.62 10.51
CA PHE A 139 -12.99 11.18 9.73
C PHE A 139 -13.37 10.24 8.60
N PHE A 140 -12.47 10.21 7.62
CA PHE A 140 -12.45 9.21 6.55
C PHE A 140 -11.00 8.83 6.30
N ILE A 141 -10.64 7.56 6.50
CA ILE A 141 -9.26 7.08 6.39
C ILE A 141 -9.22 5.90 5.43
N VAL A 142 -8.27 5.95 4.49
CA VAL A 142 -8.07 4.92 3.46
C VAL A 142 -6.64 4.40 3.57
N SER A 143 -6.47 3.14 3.91
CA SER A 143 -5.19 2.42 3.78
C SER A 143 -5.21 1.58 2.52
N ILE A 144 -4.22 1.80 1.66
CA ILE A 144 -4.09 1.12 0.37
C ILE A 144 -2.74 0.43 0.36
N THR A 145 -2.72 -0.86 0.11
CA THR A 145 -1.51 -1.69 0.21
C THR A 145 -1.30 -2.49 -1.06
N GLN A 146 -0.08 -2.49 -1.59
CA GLN A 146 0.27 -3.34 -2.73
C GLN A 146 0.12 -4.83 -2.38
N TYR A 147 -0.62 -5.55 -3.22
CA TYR A 147 -0.82 -6.99 -3.11
C TYR A 147 -1.19 -7.56 -4.49
N PRO A 148 -0.21 -7.87 -5.36
CA PRO A 148 -0.46 -8.15 -6.78
C PRO A 148 -1.35 -9.37 -7.06
N ASP A 149 -1.31 -10.36 -6.18
CA ASP A 149 -2.04 -11.62 -6.33
C ASP A 149 -3.42 -11.46 -5.68
N ASP A 150 -4.51 -11.88 -6.34
CA ASP A 150 -5.86 -11.83 -5.74
C ASP A 150 -5.98 -12.86 -4.61
N PRO A 151 -6.11 -12.44 -3.33
CA PRO A 151 -6.25 -13.38 -2.22
C PRO A 151 -7.59 -14.12 -2.24
N PHE A 152 -8.55 -13.68 -3.06
CA PHE A 152 -9.91 -14.22 -3.15
C PHE A 152 -10.21 -14.98 -4.44
N ALA A 153 -9.25 -15.09 -5.36
CA ALA A 153 -9.43 -15.79 -6.63
C ALA A 153 -9.64 -17.31 -6.46
N ASP A 154 -9.10 -17.89 -5.38
CA ASP A 154 -9.35 -19.29 -5.02
C ASP A 154 -10.64 -19.39 -4.20
N GLU A 155 -11.63 -20.08 -4.75
CA GLU A 155 -12.96 -20.23 -4.13
C GLU A 155 -12.89 -20.89 -2.75
N ILE A 156 -12.02 -21.88 -2.54
CA ILE A 156 -11.88 -22.59 -1.27
C ILE A 156 -11.29 -21.64 -0.22
N ASN A 157 -10.24 -20.90 -0.57
CA ASN A 157 -9.62 -19.93 0.32
C ASN A 157 -10.57 -18.79 0.67
N ARG A 158 -11.32 -18.29 -0.33
CA ARG A 158 -12.34 -17.25 -0.12
C ARG A 158 -13.43 -17.74 0.84
N THR A 159 -14.03 -18.90 0.57
CA THR A 159 -15.07 -19.47 1.45
C THR A 159 -14.54 -19.70 2.86
N THR A 160 -13.33 -20.26 2.99
CA THR A 160 -12.71 -20.49 4.30
C THR A 160 -12.50 -19.17 5.05
N LEU A 161 -12.04 -18.12 4.36
CA LEU A 161 -11.87 -16.80 4.96
C LEU A 161 -13.23 -16.24 5.41
N GLU A 162 -14.24 -16.28 4.55
CA GLU A 162 -15.59 -15.77 4.81
C GLU A 162 -16.27 -16.48 5.98
N GLU A 163 -16.13 -17.79 6.09
CA GLU A 163 -16.64 -18.59 7.21
C GLU A 163 -15.97 -18.26 8.56
N ASN A 164 -14.77 -17.69 8.54
CA ASN A 164 -14.02 -17.30 9.75
C ASN A 164 -14.15 -15.80 10.07
N LEU A 165 -14.82 -15.01 9.22
CA LEU A 165 -15.09 -13.61 9.53
C LEU A 165 -16.08 -13.50 10.70
N PRO A 166 -15.96 -12.48 11.56
CA PRO A 166 -16.99 -12.19 12.55
C PRO A 166 -18.37 -12.01 11.90
N ASP A 167 -19.43 -12.56 12.51
CA ASP A 167 -20.83 -12.45 12.04
C ASP A 167 -21.33 -11.00 11.82
N THR A 168 -20.58 -10.01 12.30
CA THR A 168 -20.85 -8.58 12.08
C THR A 168 -20.50 -8.11 10.67
N TYR A 169 -19.76 -8.89 9.88
CA TYR A 169 -19.43 -8.52 8.50
C TYR A 169 -20.61 -8.82 7.57
N HIS A 170 -20.85 -7.88 6.66
CA HIS A 170 -21.71 -8.01 5.50
C HIS A 170 -20.83 -8.15 4.26
N ILE A 171 -21.14 -9.13 3.42
CA ILE A 171 -20.45 -9.32 2.14
C ILE A 171 -21.30 -8.64 1.07
N LEU A 172 -20.81 -7.51 0.57
CA LEU A 172 -21.41 -6.75 -0.53
C LEU A 172 -20.69 -7.10 -1.83
N THR A 173 -21.29 -6.78 -2.98
CA THR A 173 -20.67 -6.94 -4.29
C THR A 173 -19.89 -5.68 -4.65
N LEU A 174 -18.57 -5.73 -4.80
CA LEU A 174 -17.79 -4.59 -5.31
C LEU A 174 -18.02 -4.42 -6.82
N ASP A 175 -17.80 -5.51 -7.56
CA ASP A 175 -18.10 -5.69 -8.98
C ASP A 175 -18.51 -7.15 -9.24
N ASP A 176 -18.64 -7.56 -10.50
CA ASP A 176 -19.07 -8.92 -10.87
C ASP A 176 -18.20 -10.05 -10.28
N ASN A 177 -16.95 -9.77 -9.89
CA ASN A 177 -15.98 -10.80 -9.48
C ASN A 177 -15.41 -10.58 -8.06
N HIS A 178 -15.49 -9.37 -7.52
CA HIS A 178 -14.80 -9.01 -6.28
C HIS A 178 -15.80 -8.69 -5.15
N PRO A 179 -15.55 -9.21 -3.93
CA PRO A 179 -16.34 -8.87 -2.76
C PRO A 179 -15.92 -7.50 -2.19
N LEU A 180 -16.90 -6.80 -1.61
CA LEU A 180 -16.68 -5.67 -0.70
C LEU A 180 -17.15 -6.09 0.69
N TYR A 181 -16.20 -6.30 1.60
CA TYR A 181 -16.53 -6.65 2.97
C TYR A 181 -16.82 -5.39 3.77
N TYR A 182 -17.98 -5.33 4.40
CA TYR A 182 -18.45 -4.18 5.17
C TYR A 182 -18.71 -4.58 6.63
N GLN A 183 -18.19 -3.82 7.57
CA GLN A 183 -18.51 -3.94 8.99
C GLN A 183 -19.10 -2.63 9.51
N PRO A 184 -20.37 -2.60 9.93
CA PRO A 184 -21.00 -1.41 10.52
C PRO A 184 -20.41 -1.07 11.89
N SER A 185 -20.43 0.22 12.24
CA SER A 185 -20.14 0.69 13.59
C SER A 185 -21.22 0.19 14.56
N PHE A 186 -20.91 -0.74 15.47
CA PHE A 186 -21.88 -1.26 16.46
C PHE A 186 -21.41 -1.11 17.90
N GLY A 187 -22.28 -0.55 18.75
CA GLY A 187 -22.28 -0.72 20.20
C GLY A 187 -21.24 0.06 20.99
N SER A 188 -21.21 -0.16 22.32
CA SER A 188 -20.34 0.54 23.29
C SER A 188 -18.85 0.18 23.22
N TRP A 189 -18.50 -0.81 22.40
CA TRP A 189 -17.13 -1.22 22.07
C TRP A 189 -17.08 -1.59 20.59
N PRO A 190 -17.22 -0.61 19.67
CA PRO A 190 -17.11 -0.89 18.25
C PRO A 190 -15.74 -1.51 18.00
N ARG A 191 -15.69 -2.59 17.22
CA ARG A 191 -14.39 -3.09 16.78
C ARG A 191 -13.63 -1.94 16.15
N MET A 192 -12.37 -1.89 16.53
CA MET A 192 -11.59 -0.70 16.55
C MET A 192 -10.81 -0.67 15.23
N PHE A 193 -11.20 0.19 14.29
CA PHE A 193 -10.48 0.39 13.04
C PHE A 193 -9.10 0.93 13.35
N ASP A 194 -8.08 0.14 13.05
CA ASP A 194 -6.71 0.54 13.30
C ASP A 194 -6.09 1.31 12.14
N TYR A 195 -5.47 2.44 12.48
CA TYR A 195 -4.82 3.36 11.56
C TYR A 195 -3.50 3.88 12.13
N TYR A 196 -2.62 4.33 11.25
CA TYR A 196 -1.36 4.94 11.62
C TYR A 196 -1.56 6.36 12.13
N TYR A 197 -1.02 6.63 13.31
CA TYR A 197 -0.97 7.94 13.94
C TYR A 197 0.48 8.28 14.28
N PHE A 198 0.95 9.44 13.84
CA PHE A 198 2.29 9.90 14.17
C PHE A 198 2.25 10.78 15.42
N ASN A 199 2.95 10.35 16.46
CA ASN A 199 3.13 11.15 17.66
C ASN A 199 4.40 11.99 17.50
N GLU A 200 4.24 13.31 17.32
CA GLU A 200 5.36 14.22 17.09
C GLU A 200 6.32 14.28 18.28
N ASP A 201 5.79 14.35 19.50
CA ASP A 201 6.57 14.45 20.75
C ASP A 201 7.53 13.26 20.94
N LYS A 202 7.07 12.06 20.57
CA LYS A 202 7.84 10.81 20.68
C LYS A 202 8.57 10.46 19.39
N ASN A 203 8.37 11.23 18.32
CA ASN A 203 8.92 10.99 16.99
C ASN A 203 8.72 9.51 16.55
N ARG A 204 7.49 9.00 16.70
CA ARG A 204 7.16 7.58 16.54
C ARG A 204 5.79 7.39 15.88
N MET A 205 5.70 6.39 15.00
CA MET A 205 4.45 5.91 14.44
C MET A 205 3.75 4.95 15.42
N TYR A 206 2.49 5.20 15.68
CA TYR A 206 1.61 4.34 16.47
C TYR A 206 0.51 3.76 15.56
N LYS A 207 -0.02 2.61 15.97
CA LYS A 207 -1.33 2.15 15.53
C LYS A 207 -2.33 2.56 16.60
N GLU A 208 -3.19 3.50 16.26
CA GLU A 208 -4.37 3.80 17.06
C GLU A 208 -5.54 3.00 16.54
N SER A 209 -6.61 2.92 17.32
CA SER A 209 -7.84 2.31 16.85
C SER A 209 -9.06 3.06 17.34
N THR A 210 -10.12 3.08 16.54
CA THR A 210 -11.34 3.84 16.86
C THR A 210 -12.59 3.17 16.31
N GLY A 211 -13.75 3.49 16.89
CA GLY A 211 -15.03 3.05 16.35
C GLY A 211 -15.29 3.63 14.97
N SER A 212 -15.74 2.80 14.03
CA SER A 212 -16.08 3.24 12.67
C SER A 212 -16.87 2.20 11.90
N HIS A 213 -17.47 2.67 10.81
CA HIS A 213 -17.84 1.84 9.69
C HIS A 213 -16.56 1.46 8.93
N GLN A 214 -16.41 0.19 8.60
CA GLN A 214 -15.18 -0.34 8.00
C GLN A 214 -15.49 -1.07 6.71
N TYR A 215 -14.65 -0.86 5.71
CA TYR A 215 -14.69 -1.55 4.44
C TYR A 215 -13.35 -2.19 4.13
N TYR A 216 -13.38 -3.39 3.58
CA TYR A 216 -12.20 -4.12 3.14
C TYR A 216 -12.45 -4.74 1.77
N ALA A 217 -11.51 -4.57 0.86
CA ALA A 217 -11.56 -5.16 -0.47
C ALA A 217 -10.16 -5.38 -1.01
N TRP A 218 -10.03 -6.36 -1.89
CA TRP A 218 -8.92 -6.42 -2.83
C TRP A 218 -9.45 -6.04 -4.21
N TYR A 219 -8.72 -5.21 -4.94
CA TYR A 219 -9.05 -4.83 -6.31
C TYR A 219 -7.80 -4.40 -7.07
N ASP A 220 -7.63 -4.93 -8.29
CA ASP A 220 -6.54 -4.61 -9.22
C ASP A 220 -5.14 -4.59 -8.56
N GLY A 221 -4.84 -5.60 -7.75
CA GLY A 221 -3.54 -5.75 -7.10
C GLY A 221 -3.32 -4.85 -5.88
N LEU A 222 -4.37 -4.25 -5.35
CA LEU A 222 -4.35 -3.40 -4.16
C LEU A 222 -5.36 -3.89 -3.12
N ILE A 223 -4.93 -3.95 -1.86
CA ILE A 223 -5.81 -4.12 -0.70
C ILE A 223 -6.23 -2.74 -0.20
N TYR A 224 -7.52 -2.52 -0.13
CA TYR A 224 -8.16 -1.34 0.46
C TYR A 224 -8.70 -1.70 1.83
N LYS A 225 -8.35 -0.88 2.81
CA LYS A 225 -8.92 -0.90 4.15
C LYS A 225 -9.36 0.50 4.49
N ILE A 226 -10.66 0.72 4.56
CA ILE A 226 -11.26 2.05 4.71
C ILE A 226 -12.06 2.08 6.01
N GLY A 227 -11.91 3.16 6.76
CA GLY A 227 -12.66 3.40 7.99
C GLY A 227 -13.24 4.79 7.97
N CYS A 228 -14.50 4.94 8.36
CA CYS A 228 -15.12 6.24 8.51
C CYS A 228 -16.02 6.32 9.75
N ASN A 229 -15.96 7.48 10.40
CA ASN A 229 -16.94 7.93 11.37
C ASN A 229 -17.35 9.32 10.89
N MET A 230 -18.53 9.45 10.29
CA MET A 230 -19.03 10.68 9.70
C MET A 230 -20.56 10.62 9.61
N ASP A 231 -21.22 11.72 9.26
CA ASP A 231 -22.67 11.74 9.05
C ASP A 231 -23.06 10.94 7.79
N ILE A 232 -23.32 9.65 8.00
CA ILE A 232 -23.70 8.69 6.96
C ILE A 232 -25.12 8.90 6.42
N ASP A 233 -25.97 9.64 7.14
CA ASP A 233 -27.32 9.98 6.66
C ASP A 233 -27.23 11.09 5.60
N SER A 234 -26.20 11.94 5.69
CA SER A 234 -25.93 12.99 4.71
C SER A 234 -25.14 12.52 3.48
N VAL A 235 -24.20 11.58 3.67
CA VAL A 235 -23.29 11.08 2.64
C VAL A 235 -23.15 9.58 2.78
N ASP A 236 -23.51 8.83 1.74
CA ASP A 236 -23.37 7.38 1.72
C ASP A 236 -21.87 6.97 1.64
N PRO A 237 -21.29 6.37 2.70
CA PRO A 237 -19.90 5.94 2.70
C PRO A 237 -19.61 4.86 1.65
N GLU A 238 -20.58 4.02 1.29
CA GLU A 238 -20.38 2.95 0.31
C GLU A 238 -20.09 3.54 -1.09
N VAL A 239 -20.80 4.61 -1.46
CA VAL A 239 -20.57 5.33 -2.73
C VAL A 239 -19.16 5.90 -2.77
N LEU A 240 -18.67 6.49 -1.67
CA LEU A 240 -17.30 7.00 -1.59
C LEU A 240 -16.26 5.89 -1.70
N VAL A 241 -16.50 4.77 -1.01
CA VAL A 241 -15.64 3.59 -1.06
C VAL A 241 -15.53 3.06 -2.49
N ARG A 242 -16.66 2.92 -3.19
CA ARG A 242 -16.68 2.49 -4.60
C ARG A 242 -15.96 3.47 -5.50
N LYS A 243 -16.17 4.78 -5.32
CA LYS A 243 -15.46 5.82 -6.08
C LYS A 243 -13.95 5.73 -5.92
N ILE A 244 -13.45 5.39 -4.74
CA ILE A 244 -12.01 5.27 -4.46
C ILE A 244 -11.43 4.01 -5.13
N ILE A 245 -12.15 2.90 -5.06
CA ILE A 245 -11.67 1.61 -5.55
C ILE A 245 -11.83 1.50 -7.08
N LEU A 246 -13.00 1.84 -7.60
CA LEU A 246 -13.39 1.64 -9.01
C LEU A 246 -13.21 2.89 -9.88
N GLY A 247 -13.15 4.09 -9.28
CA GLY A 247 -12.98 5.35 -10.01
C GLY A 247 -14.25 5.92 -10.65
N ASN A 248 -15.43 5.38 -10.32
CA ASN A 248 -16.73 5.82 -10.84
C ASN A 248 -17.78 6.07 -9.76
#